data_AF-A0A455UE54-F1
#
_entry.id   AF-A0A455UE54-F1
#
_cell.length_a   1.000
_cell.length_b   1.000
_cell.length_c   1.000
_cell.angle_alpha   90.00
_cell.angle_beta   90.00
_cell.angle_gamma   90.00
#
_symmetry.space_group_name_H-M   'P 1'
#
loop_
_entity.id
_entity.type
_entity.pdbx_description
1 polymer ?
#
loop_
_entity_poly.entity_id
_entity_poly.type
_entity_poly.pdbx_seq_one_letter_code
_entity_poly.pdbx_strand_id
1 'polypeptide(L)'
;MSPLETFRKLWFTASLEQWSQMNQHQRTLLDPGMVTNAREAEPWKAVELFRAWADRAELTQRLEHFNQEYHLLMTPSVAISPFEINHEVPPGSDMRDWEEWAPFSYPFNLSQQPAASVPCGFTENGLPVGFQLAGGKYDDVRVLRACHAYMEAHPPRFPSAPNAA
;
A
#
# COMPACT_ATOMS: atom_id res chain seq x y z
N MET A 1 17.15 -4.21 6.52
CA MET A 1 15.81 -4.74 6.24
C MET A 1 15.15 -3.89 5.17
N SER A 2 14.55 -4.50 4.15
CA SER A 2 13.74 -3.80 3.15
C SER A 2 12.26 -4.02 3.48
N PRO A 3 11.47 -2.97 3.79
CA PRO A 3 10.02 -3.12 4.03
C PRO A 3 9.29 -3.80 2.87
N LEU A 4 9.70 -3.54 1.62
CA LEU A 4 9.12 -4.16 0.43
C LEU A 4 9.32 -5.68 0.43
N GLU A 5 10.55 -6.14 0.68
CA GLU A 5 10.86 -7.57 0.73
C GLU A 5 10.10 -8.24 1.89
N THR A 6 10.03 -7.58 3.05
CA THR A 6 9.24 -8.07 4.18
C THR A 6 7.75 -8.17 3.84
N PHE A 7 7.18 -7.16 3.17
CA PHE A 7 5.80 -7.20 2.70
C PHE A 7 5.57 -8.37 1.76
N ARG A 8 6.38 -8.52 0.70
CA ARG A 8 6.26 -9.61 -0.26
C ARG A 8 6.36 -10.97 0.40
N LYS A 9 7.34 -11.17 1.30
CA LYS A 9 7.47 -12.43 2.05
C LYS A 9 6.23 -12.79 2.84
N LEU A 10 5.55 -11.82 3.46
CA LEU A 10 4.34 -12.08 4.24
C LEU A 10 3.11 -12.29 3.36
N TRP A 11 2.85 -11.39 2.40
CA TRP A 11 1.64 -11.42 1.59
C TRP A 11 1.70 -12.48 0.48
N PHE A 12 2.84 -12.66 -0.19
CA PHE A 12 2.92 -13.61 -1.29
C PHE A 12 2.92 -15.06 -0.76
N THR A 13 3.47 -15.30 0.43
CA THR A 13 3.31 -16.59 1.13
C THR A 13 1.83 -16.85 1.46
N ALA A 14 1.05 -15.83 1.82
CA ALA A 14 -0.39 -15.97 2.02
C ALA A 14 -1.11 -16.26 0.69
N SER A 15 -0.73 -15.60 -0.41
CA SER A 15 -1.24 -15.91 -1.75
C SER A 15 -0.96 -17.37 -2.14
N LEU A 16 0.25 -17.88 -1.83
CA LEU A 16 0.61 -19.28 -2.06
C LEU A 16 -0.23 -20.24 -1.22
N GLU A 17 -0.45 -19.94 0.06
CA GLU A 17 -1.30 -20.74 0.93
C GLU A 17 -2.71 -20.84 0.34
N GLN A 18 -3.30 -19.71 -0.04
CA GLN A 18 -4.64 -19.65 -0.60
C GLN A 18 -4.72 -20.38 -1.95
N TRP A 19 -3.73 -20.18 -2.83
CA TRP A 19 -3.61 -20.88 -4.11
C TRP A 19 -3.50 -22.41 -3.94
N SER A 20 -2.76 -22.86 -2.93
CA SER A 20 -2.51 -24.28 -2.67
C SER A 20 -3.79 -25.05 -2.32
N GLN A 21 -4.76 -24.38 -1.69
CA GLN A 21 -6.03 -24.97 -1.27
C GLN A 21 -7.09 -25.02 -2.39
N MET A 22 -6.85 -24.34 -3.51
CA MET A 22 -7.81 -24.24 -4.61
C MET A 22 -7.72 -25.40 -5.59
N ASN A 23 -8.88 -25.80 -6.11
CA ASN A 23 -8.99 -26.73 -7.23
C ASN A 23 -8.66 -26.05 -8.57
N GLN A 24 -8.55 -26.85 -9.65
CA GLN A 24 -8.16 -26.34 -10.96
C GLN A 24 -9.11 -25.27 -11.51
N HIS A 25 -10.42 -25.42 -11.30
CA HIS A 25 -11.40 -24.44 -11.77
C HIS A 25 -11.29 -23.12 -10.99
N GLN A 26 -11.17 -23.18 -9.66
CA GLN A 26 -10.99 -21.99 -8.82
C GLN A 26 -9.73 -21.20 -9.18
N ARG A 27 -8.64 -21.90 -9.48
CA ARG A 27 -7.38 -21.28 -9.94
C ARG A 27 -7.53 -20.50 -11.25
N THR A 28 -8.47 -20.87 -12.12
CA THR A 28 -8.75 -20.11 -13.37
C THR A 28 -9.54 -18.82 -13.14
N LEU A 29 -10.11 -18.63 -11.94
CA LEU A 29 -10.89 -17.45 -11.59
C LEU A 29 -10.08 -16.39 -10.84
N LEU A 30 -8.82 -16.69 -10.52
CA LEU A 30 -7.96 -15.79 -9.76
C LEU A 30 -7.36 -14.69 -10.63
N ASP A 31 -7.18 -13.54 -9.99
CA ASP A 31 -6.39 -12.44 -10.55
C ASP A 31 -4.97 -12.92 -10.92
N PRO A 32 -4.49 -12.67 -12.16
CA PRO A 32 -3.17 -13.09 -12.60
C PRO A 32 -2.01 -12.57 -11.74
N GLY A 33 -2.13 -11.36 -11.16
CA GLY A 33 -1.15 -10.80 -10.24
C GLY A 33 -1.05 -11.64 -8.95
N MET A 34 -2.19 -11.98 -8.35
CA MET A 34 -2.22 -12.90 -7.20
C MET A 34 -1.59 -14.26 -7.53
N VAL A 35 -1.83 -14.82 -8.72
CA VAL A 35 -1.19 -16.07 -9.16
C VAL A 35 0.32 -15.92 -9.26
N THR A 36 0.79 -14.81 -9.84
CA THR A 36 2.22 -14.50 -9.97
C THR A 36 2.88 -14.44 -8.59
N ASN A 37 2.24 -13.77 -7.64
CA ASN A 37 2.71 -13.65 -6.26
C ASN A 37 2.81 -15.03 -5.57
N ALA A 38 1.78 -15.87 -5.74
CA ALA A 38 1.81 -17.24 -5.24
C ALA A 38 2.98 -18.05 -5.83
N ARG A 39 3.21 -17.95 -7.14
CA ARG A 39 4.31 -18.65 -7.83
C ARG A 39 5.68 -18.15 -7.38
N GLU A 40 5.84 -16.83 -7.19
CA GLU A 40 7.09 -16.26 -6.68
C GLU A 40 7.45 -16.78 -5.28
N ALA A 41 6.43 -17.05 -4.46
CA ALA A 41 6.61 -17.56 -3.11
C ALA A 41 6.85 -19.09 -3.03
N GLU A 42 6.58 -19.86 -4.09
CA GLU A 42 6.75 -21.33 -4.10
C GLU A 42 8.11 -21.85 -3.59
N PRO A 43 9.27 -21.25 -3.96
CA PRO A 43 10.56 -21.74 -3.50
C PRO A 43 10.93 -21.28 -2.08
N TRP A 44 10.14 -20.41 -1.44
CA TRP A 44 10.48 -19.85 -0.14
C TRP A 44 10.27 -20.87 0.99
N LYS A 45 11.16 -20.80 1.98
CA LYS A 45 11.14 -21.72 3.13
C LYS A 45 10.47 -21.06 4.34
N ALA A 46 9.93 -21.89 5.24
CA ALA A 46 9.32 -21.42 6.49
C ALA A 46 10.23 -20.47 7.30
N VAL A 47 11.55 -20.69 7.30
CA VAL A 47 12.51 -19.81 7.98
C VAL A 47 12.51 -18.38 7.43
N GLU A 48 12.20 -18.19 6.15
CA GLU A 48 12.10 -16.85 5.55
C GLU A 48 10.84 -16.13 6.03
N LEU A 49 9.74 -16.86 6.23
CA LEU A 49 8.53 -16.30 6.86
C LEU A 49 8.79 -15.85 8.30
N PHE A 50 9.49 -16.66 9.09
CA PHE A 50 9.88 -16.28 10.45
C PHE A 50 10.79 -15.04 10.49
N ARG A 51 11.73 -14.93 9.54
CA ARG A 51 12.57 -13.72 9.39
C ARG A 51 11.71 -12.51 9.03
N ALA A 52 10.76 -12.66 8.10
CA ALA A 52 9.86 -11.57 7.73
C ALA A 52 8.97 -11.11 8.90
N TRP A 53 8.54 -12.01 9.79
CA TRP A 53 7.86 -11.61 11.03
C TRP A 53 8.75 -10.84 12.00
N ALA A 54 10.02 -11.25 12.15
CA ALA A 54 10.97 -10.51 12.97
C ALA A 54 11.24 -9.11 12.40
N ASP A 55 11.47 -9.03 11.08
CA ASP A 55 11.61 -7.77 10.35
C ASP A 55 10.38 -6.87 10.54
N ARG A 56 9.16 -7.41 10.37
CA ARG A 56 7.92 -6.67 10.62
C ARG A 56 7.86 -6.10 12.05
N ALA A 57 8.27 -6.87 13.05
CA ALA A 57 8.30 -6.41 14.44
C ALA A 57 9.32 -5.26 14.62
N GLU A 58 10.49 -5.35 14.00
CA GLU A 58 11.50 -4.28 14.03
C GLU A 58 10.99 -2.99 13.37
N LEU A 59 10.33 -3.08 12.20
CA LEU A 59 9.71 -1.92 11.55
C LEU A 59 8.62 -1.29 12.42
N THR A 60 7.79 -2.12 13.05
CA THR A 60 6.73 -1.66 13.97
C THR A 60 7.33 -0.86 15.12
N GLN A 61 8.37 -1.40 15.78
CA GLN A 61 9.04 -0.72 16.89
C GLN A 61 9.66 0.61 16.46
N ARG A 62 10.28 0.68 15.27
CA ARG A 62 10.87 1.92 14.76
C ARG A 62 9.83 3.01 14.52
N LEU A 63 8.69 2.65 13.95
CA LEU A 63 7.61 3.60 13.69
C LEU A 63 6.89 4.01 14.99
N GLU A 64 6.67 3.09 15.92
CA GLU A 64 6.14 3.42 17.25
C GLU A 64 7.06 4.40 18.00
N HIS A 65 8.38 4.24 17.88
CA HIS A 65 9.35 5.19 18.42
C HIS A 65 9.29 6.54 17.73
N PHE A 66 9.26 6.56 16.39
CA PHE A 66 9.09 7.78 15.61
C PHE A 66 7.84 8.56 16.05
N ASN A 67 6.73 7.88 16.32
CA ASN A 67 5.50 8.53 16.75
C ASN A 67 5.48 9.04 18.20
N GLN A 68 6.51 8.75 19.00
CA GLN A 68 6.69 9.41 20.30
C GLN A 68 7.10 10.88 20.12
N GLU A 69 7.80 11.20 19.04
CA GLU A 69 8.26 12.57 18.73
C GLU A 69 7.38 13.24 17.68
N TYR A 70 6.94 12.48 16.67
CA TYR A 70 6.17 12.98 15.53
C TYR A 70 4.79 12.32 15.47
N HIS A 71 3.77 13.05 15.89
CA HIS A 71 2.41 12.53 15.97
C HIS A 71 1.80 12.07 14.64
N LEU A 72 2.23 12.66 13.53
CA LEU A 72 1.75 12.36 12.18
C LEU A 72 2.93 12.32 11.20
N LEU A 73 2.86 11.40 10.25
CA LEU A 73 3.73 11.33 9.09
C LEU A 73 2.90 11.58 7.82
N MET A 74 3.29 12.59 7.05
CA MET A 74 2.67 12.90 5.76
C MET A 74 3.50 12.32 4.62
N THR A 75 2.87 11.58 3.73
CA THR A 75 3.47 11.05 2.50
C THR A 75 2.55 11.34 1.31
N PRO A 76 3.01 11.27 0.06
CA PRO A 76 2.09 11.09 -1.07
C PRO A 76 1.22 9.84 -0.83
N SER A 77 -0.01 9.81 -1.38
CA SER A 77 -0.81 8.58 -1.35
C SER A 77 -0.19 7.50 -2.24
N VAL A 78 0.32 7.89 -3.40
CA VAL A 78 1.08 7.06 -4.35
C VAL A 78 2.22 7.89 -4.97
N ALA A 79 3.22 7.26 -5.58
CA ALA A 79 4.42 7.95 -6.05
C ALA A 79 4.29 8.58 -7.45
N ILE A 80 3.27 8.20 -8.21
CA ILE A 80 3.09 8.59 -9.61
C ILE A 80 1.65 9.02 -9.89
N SER A 81 1.48 9.70 -11.02
CA SER A 81 0.15 10.02 -11.56
C SER A 81 -0.59 8.76 -12.02
N PRO A 82 -1.94 8.79 -12.07
CA PRO A 82 -2.72 7.72 -12.69
C PRO A 82 -2.24 7.39 -14.11
N PHE A 83 -2.24 6.11 -14.44
CA PHE A 83 -1.85 5.56 -15.75
C PHE A 83 -2.98 4.70 -16.34
N GLU A 84 -2.78 4.18 -17.54
CA GLU A 84 -3.79 3.46 -18.32
C GLU A 84 -4.37 2.25 -17.55
N ILE A 85 -5.68 2.01 -17.71
CA ILE A 85 -6.38 0.86 -17.11
C ILE A 85 -5.90 -0.46 -17.71
N ASN A 86 -6.17 -1.57 -17.01
CA ASN A 86 -5.76 -2.93 -17.40
C ASN A 86 -4.24 -3.18 -17.37
N HIS A 87 -3.50 -2.36 -16.62
CA HIS A 87 -2.09 -2.55 -16.34
C HIS A 87 -1.84 -2.59 -14.84
N GLU A 88 -1.02 -3.53 -14.38
CA GLU A 88 -0.60 -3.60 -12.95
C GLU A 88 0.44 -2.53 -12.62
N VAL A 89 1.28 -2.18 -13.59
CA VAL A 89 2.34 -1.18 -13.51
C VAL A 89 2.27 -0.25 -14.72
N PRO A 90 2.83 0.97 -14.66
CA PRO A 90 2.82 1.87 -15.81
C PRO A 90 3.39 1.22 -17.07
N PRO A 91 2.70 1.32 -18.22
CA PRO A 91 3.20 0.77 -19.48
C PRO A 91 4.61 1.26 -19.81
N GLY A 92 5.52 0.33 -20.13
CA GLY A 92 6.91 0.65 -20.47
C GLY A 92 7.83 0.98 -19.28
N SER A 93 7.35 0.83 -18.05
CA SER A 93 8.21 0.94 -16.86
C SER A 93 8.97 -0.37 -16.58
N ASP A 94 10.08 -0.26 -15.84
CA ASP A 94 10.83 -1.40 -15.31
C ASP A 94 10.25 -1.93 -13.98
N MET A 95 9.09 -1.40 -13.55
CA MET A 95 8.42 -1.82 -12.33
C MET A 95 7.81 -3.20 -12.51
N ARG A 96 7.80 -4.01 -11.44
CA ARG A 96 7.31 -5.39 -11.52
C ARG A 96 5.89 -5.57 -10.99
N ASP A 97 5.52 -4.82 -9.96
CA ASP A 97 4.25 -4.96 -9.26
C ASP A 97 3.85 -3.63 -8.59
N TRP A 98 2.62 -3.54 -8.07
CA TRP A 98 2.02 -2.29 -7.63
C TRP A 98 2.73 -1.62 -6.47
N GLU A 99 3.41 -2.38 -5.62
CA GLU A 99 4.08 -1.83 -4.44
C GLU A 99 5.24 -0.89 -4.82
N GLU A 100 5.71 -0.96 -6.06
CA GLU A 100 6.78 -0.13 -6.59
C GLU A 100 6.27 1.27 -7.01
N TRP A 101 5.02 1.40 -7.48
CA TRP A 101 4.41 2.71 -7.77
C TRP A 101 3.52 3.26 -6.66
N ALA A 102 3.08 2.43 -5.72
CA ALA A 102 2.38 2.82 -4.49
C ALA A 102 3.16 2.46 -3.21
N PRO A 103 4.40 2.97 -3.03
CA PRO A 103 5.30 2.49 -1.98
C PRO A 103 4.94 2.97 -0.56
N PHE A 104 3.98 3.87 -0.42
CA PHE A 104 3.71 4.57 0.83
C PHE A 104 2.63 3.92 1.70
N SER A 105 1.85 2.98 1.18
CA SER A 105 0.70 2.41 1.90
C SER A 105 1.08 1.14 2.69
N TYR A 106 1.73 0.18 2.04
CA TYR A 106 2.06 -1.12 2.64
C TYR A 106 2.92 -1.06 3.91
N PRO A 107 3.81 -0.05 4.14
CA PRO A 107 4.56 0.04 5.40
C PRO A 107 3.63 0.15 6.62
N PHE A 108 2.47 0.81 6.47
CA PHE A 108 1.50 0.95 7.55
C PHE A 108 0.62 -0.28 7.74
N ASN A 109 0.46 -1.13 6.72
CA ASN A 109 -0.12 -2.47 6.91
C ASN A 109 0.83 -3.39 7.68
N LEU A 110 2.14 -3.29 7.43
CA LEU A 110 3.16 -3.98 8.21
C LEU A 110 3.14 -3.53 9.68
N SER A 111 3.20 -2.22 9.93
CA SER A 111 3.28 -1.66 11.29
C SER A 111 1.95 -1.57 12.04
N GLN A 112 0.83 -1.78 11.35
CA GLN A 112 -0.53 -1.70 11.90
C GLN A 112 -0.93 -0.29 12.39
N GLN A 113 -0.33 0.75 11.82
CA GLN A 113 -0.68 2.12 12.13
C GLN A 113 -1.91 2.58 11.35
N PRO A 114 -2.75 3.46 11.93
CA PRO A 114 -3.81 4.11 11.19
C PRO A 114 -3.23 5.08 10.16
N ALA A 115 -3.78 5.06 8.96
CA ALA A 115 -3.45 6.01 7.91
C ALA A 115 -4.70 6.37 7.10
N ALA A 116 -4.79 7.61 6.63
CA ALA A 116 -5.90 8.11 5.82
C ALA A 116 -5.40 8.93 4.63
N SER A 117 -5.96 8.67 3.46
CA SER A 117 -5.70 9.44 2.24
C SER A 117 -6.63 10.65 2.13
N VAL A 118 -6.06 11.78 1.74
CA VAL A 118 -6.74 13.08 1.65
C VAL A 118 -6.47 13.67 0.25
N PRO A 119 -7.52 14.08 -0.49
CA PRO A 119 -7.33 14.76 -1.77
C PRO A 119 -6.65 16.12 -1.54
N CYS A 120 -5.65 16.44 -2.36
CA CYS A 120 -4.90 17.69 -2.22
C CYS A 120 -4.75 18.49 -3.51
N GLY A 121 -5.32 18.02 -4.61
CA GLY A 121 -5.34 18.77 -5.85
C GLY A 121 -5.38 17.89 -7.07
N PHE A 122 -4.88 18.43 -8.16
CA PHE A 122 -4.86 17.79 -9.47
C PHE A 122 -3.55 18.07 -10.17
N THR A 123 -3.13 17.15 -11.04
CA THR A 123 -2.03 17.37 -11.97
C THR A 123 -2.42 18.40 -13.02
N GLU A 124 -1.44 18.89 -13.81
CA GLU A 124 -1.70 19.78 -14.95
C GLU A 124 -2.64 19.16 -15.99
N ASN A 125 -2.63 17.83 -16.10
CA ASN A 125 -3.54 17.07 -16.97
C ASN A 125 -4.92 16.79 -16.34
N GLY A 126 -5.20 17.38 -15.17
CA GLY A 126 -6.49 17.26 -14.51
C GLY A 126 -6.73 15.91 -13.81
N LEU A 127 -5.68 15.15 -13.49
CA LEU A 127 -5.78 13.88 -12.74
C LEU A 127 -5.70 14.12 -11.23
N PRO A 128 -6.47 13.39 -10.38
CA PRO A 128 -6.47 13.61 -8.94
C PRO A 128 -5.11 13.34 -8.28
N VAL A 129 -4.77 14.15 -7.28
CA VAL A 129 -3.58 13.98 -6.42
C VAL A 129 -4.02 13.95 -4.97
N GLY A 130 -3.40 13.08 -4.18
CA GLY A 130 -3.64 12.94 -2.75
C GLY A 130 -2.36 12.73 -1.94
N PHE A 131 -2.43 13.06 -0.66
CA PHE A 131 -1.44 12.66 0.35
C PHE A 131 -2.09 11.73 1.36
N GLN A 132 -1.27 11.01 2.10
CA GLN A 132 -1.67 10.17 3.22
C GLN A 132 -1.11 10.76 4.52
N LEU A 133 -1.92 10.75 5.58
CA LEU A 133 -1.47 10.99 6.95
C LEU A 133 -1.52 9.67 7.71
N ALA A 134 -0.38 9.26 8.26
CA ALA A 134 -0.28 8.13 9.17
C ALA A 134 0.01 8.60 10.60
N GLY A 135 -0.64 7.99 11.58
CA GLY A 135 -0.49 8.31 13.01
C GLY A 135 0.12 7.16 13.82
N GLY A 136 0.28 7.37 15.12
CA GLY A 136 0.66 6.30 16.04
C GLY A 136 -0.40 5.19 16.07
N LYS A 137 0.02 3.97 16.44
CA LYS A 137 -0.89 2.82 16.57
C LYS A 137 -2.06 3.17 17.50
N TYR A 138 -3.30 2.88 17.06
CA TYR A 138 -4.56 3.22 17.74
C TYR A 138 -4.91 4.72 17.83
N ASP A 139 -4.16 5.60 17.16
CA ASP A 139 -4.39 7.05 17.17
C ASP A 139 -5.26 7.53 15.99
N ASP A 140 -6.25 6.70 15.60
CA ASP A 140 -7.18 6.94 14.50
C ASP A 140 -7.87 8.31 14.62
N VAL A 141 -8.24 8.68 15.85
CA VAL A 141 -8.93 9.94 16.13
C VAL A 141 -8.07 11.15 15.75
N ARG A 142 -6.76 11.13 16.02
CA ARG A 142 -5.87 12.23 15.64
C ARG A 142 -5.71 12.31 14.13
N VAL A 143 -5.52 11.16 13.47
CA VAL A 143 -5.43 11.08 12.01
C VAL A 143 -6.68 11.68 11.37
N LEU A 144 -7.87 11.22 11.76
CA LEU A 144 -9.14 11.70 11.21
C LEU A 144 -9.38 13.20 11.48
N ARG A 145 -9.04 13.69 12.69
CA ARG A 145 -9.14 15.13 13.01
C ARG A 145 -8.21 15.98 12.15
N ALA A 146 -6.99 15.52 11.90
CA ALA A 146 -6.04 16.23 11.05
C ALA A 146 -6.51 16.25 9.59
N CYS A 147 -6.98 15.13 9.06
CA CYS A 147 -7.58 15.06 7.73
C CYS A 147 -8.79 16.00 7.60
N HIS A 148 -9.68 16.00 8.59
CA HIS A 148 -10.84 16.89 8.60
C HIS A 148 -10.43 18.36 8.65
N ALA A 149 -9.52 18.74 9.54
CA ALA A 149 -9.01 20.12 9.63
C ALA A 149 -8.38 20.60 8.32
N TYR A 150 -7.63 19.73 7.63
CA TYR A 150 -7.10 20.06 6.30
C TYR A 150 -8.23 20.31 5.29
N MET A 151 -9.24 19.43 5.23
CA MET A 151 -10.36 19.55 4.29
C MET A 151 -11.28 20.74 4.59
N GLU A 152 -11.42 21.15 5.84
CA GLU A 152 -12.13 22.39 6.20
C GLU A 152 -11.39 23.64 5.70
N ALA A 153 -10.06 23.66 5.85
CA ALA A 153 -9.22 24.75 5.36
C ALA A 153 -9.06 24.73 3.82
N HIS A 154 -9.15 23.55 3.21
CA HIS A 154 -8.98 23.31 1.78
C HIS A 154 -10.11 22.39 1.28
N PRO A 155 -11.32 22.93 1.04
CA PRO A 155 -12.46 22.15 0.61
C PRO A 155 -12.11 21.23 -0.57
N PRO A 156 -12.34 19.91 -0.44
CA PRO A 156 -11.89 18.96 -1.44
C PRO A 156 -12.68 19.12 -2.74
N ARG A 157 -11.96 19.10 -3.87
CA ARG A 157 -12.58 18.99 -5.20
C ARG A 157 -12.53 17.53 -5.65
N PHE A 158 -13.69 16.93 -5.84
CA PHE A 158 -13.81 15.57 -6.36
C PHE A 158 -14.07 15.57 -7.88
N PRO A 159 -13.62 14.54 -8.61
CA PRO A 159 -14.05 14.33 -9.99
C PRO A 159 -15.57 14.16 -10.06
N SER A 160 -16.23 14.89 -10.96
CA SER A 160 -17.69 14.80 -11.16
C SER A 160 -18.10 13.71 -12.14
N ALA A 161 -17.19 13.28 -13.02
CA ALA A 161 -17.38 12.21 -13.99
C ALA A 161 -16.03 11.59 -14.37
N PRO A 162 -16.00 10.33 -14.84
CA PRO A 162 -14.82 9.76 -15.51
C PRO A 162 -14.46 10.64 -16.71
N ASN A 163 -13.18 10.98 -16.87
CA ASN A 163 -12.74 11.66 -18.09
C ASN A 163 -12.81 10.64 -19.23
N ALA A 164 -13.65 10.89 -20.25
CA ALA A 164 -13.87 9.99 -21.37
C ALA A 164 -12.75 10.04 -22.42
N ALA A 165 -11.63 10.68 -22.08
CA ALA A 165 -10.47 10.86 -22.93
C ALA A 165 -9.63 9.58 -23.01
#